data_AF-A0A2U3LNK2-F1
#
_entry.id   AF-A0A2U3LNK2-F1
#
_cell.length_a   1.000
_cell.length_b   1.000
_cell.length_c   1.000
_cell.angle_alpha   90.00
_cell.angle_beta   90.00
_cell.angle_gamma   90.00
#
_symmetry.space_group_name_H-M   'P 1'
#
loop_
_entity.id
_entity.type
_entity.pdbx_description
1 polymer ?
#
loop_
_entity_poly.entity_id
_entity_poly.type
_entity_poly.pdbx_seq_one_letter_code
_entity_poly.pdbx_strand_id
1 'polypeptide(L)'
;MWRCINREQNGVDKCSTKTVKEKDLEQAFLRVLNREQGVAITEFDEEIFRRLIVKVKVQSMFEAVFVFKTGVEVREIFLNRKGAFNLL
;
A
#
# COMPACT_ATOMS: atom_id res chain seq x y z
N MET A 1 8.33 -1.59 -10.45
CA MET A 1 7.52 -0.37 -10.75
C MET A 1 6.04 -0.70 -10.60
N TRP A 2 5.38 -0.16 -9.56
CA TRP A 2 3.99 -0.47 -9.23
C TRP A 2 3.02 0.43 -10.02
N ARG A 3 2.08 -0.17 -10.75
CA ARG A 3 1.09 0.52 -11.58
C ARG A 3 -0.27 0.60 -10.88
N CYS A 4 -0.93 1.75 -11.02
CA CYS A 4 -2.25 2.01 -10.46
C CYS A 4 -3.32 1.28 -11.27
N ILE A 5 -4.02 0.31 -10.66
CA ILE A 5 -5.00 -0.52 -11.39
C ILE A 5 -6.21 0.29 -11.84
N ASN A 6 -6.58 1.33 -11.08
CA ASN A 6 -7.68 2.23 -11.45
C ASN A 6 -7.37 3.05 -12.71
N ARG A 7 -6.09 3.35 -13.01
CA ARG A 7 -5.72 3.97 -14.28
C ARG A 7 -5.79 2.99 -15.44
N GLU A 8 -5.33 1.76 -15.22
CA GLU A 8 -5.42 0.70 -16.23
C GLU A 8 -6.88 0.42 -16.59
N GLN A 9 -7.80 0.46 -15.62
CA GLN A 9 -9.21 0.16 -15.82
C GLN A 9 -10.08 1.38 -16.22
N ASN A 10 -9.80 2.57 -15.69
CA ASN A 10 -10.72 3.72 -15.78
C ASN A 10 -10.11 4.98 -16.42
N GLY A 11 -8.90 4.89 -16.99
CA GLY A 11 -8.26 6.00 -17.70
C GLY A 11 -7.36 6.90 -16.84
N VAL A 12 -6.61 7.78 -17.52
CA VAL A 12 -5.56 8.64 -16.96
C VAL A 12 -6.08 9.57 -15.85
N ASP A 13 -7.32 10.00 -15.96
CA ASP A 13 -7.95 11.03 -15.11
C ASP A 13 -8.21 10.51 -13.69
N LYS A 14 -8.21 9.19 -13.50
CA LYS A 14 -8.45 8.53 -12.20
C LYS A 14 -7.20 8.29 -11.37
N CYS A 15 -6.02 8.30 -12.00
CA CYS A 15 -4.75 8.17 -11.29
C CYS A 15 -3.69 8.99 -12.03
N SER A 16 -3.49 10.23 -11.59
CA SER A 16 -2.57 11.19 -12.23
C SER A 16 -1.09 10.83 -12.07
N THR A 17 -0.74 9.94 -11.14
CA THR A 17 0.66 9.51 -10.96
C THR A 17 1.07 8.41 -11.93
N LYS A 18 2.29 8.50 -12.47
CA LYS A 18 2.89 7.43 -13.29
C LYS A 18 3.32 6.23 -12.44
N THR A 19 3.70 6.43 -11.17
CA THR A 19 4.35 5.40 -10.34
C THR A 19 4.20 5.70 -8.85
N VAL A 20 3.87 4.69 -8.04
CA VAL A 20 4.04 4.72 -6.58
C VAL A 20 5.45 4.26 -6.24
N LYS A 21 6.16 4.97 -5.34
CA LYS A 21 7.50 4.56 -4.91
C LYS A 21 7.40 3.26 -4.11
N GLU A 22 8.25 2.32 -4.43
CA GLU A 22 8.29 1.00 -3.80
C GLU A 22 8.45 1.10 -2.28
N LYS A 23 9.35 1.99 -1.82
CA LYS A 23 9.55 2.27 -0.39
C LYS A 23 8.28 2.71 0.34
N ASP A 24 7.36 3.44 -0.31
CA ASP A 24 6.12 3.87 0.34
C ASP A 24 5.17 2.67 0.54
N LEU A 25 5.18 1.71 -0.39
CA LEU A 25 4.41 0.46 -0.28
C LEU A 25 5.02 -0.49 0.74
N GLU A 26 6.34 -0.59 0.83
CA GLU A 26 7.03 -1.35 1.87
C GLU A 26 6.66 -0.83 3.26
N GLN A 27 6.72 0.48 3.46
CA GLN A 27 6.35 1.10 4.74
C GLN A 27 4.86 0.93 5.05
N ALA A 28 3.99 0.99 4.03
CA ALA A 28 2.58 0.68 4.19
C ALA A 28 2.35 -0.77 4.61
N PHE A 29 3.06 -1.71 3.99
CA PHE A 29 3.02 -3.13 4.35
C PHE A 29 3.44 -3.36 5.79
N LEU A 30 4.52 -2.74 6.27
CA LEU A 30 4.97 -2.88 7.66
C LEU A 30 3.92 -2.38 8.66
N ARG A 31 3.27 -1.24 8.37
CA ARG A 31 2.18 -0.73 9.22
C ARG A 31 1.00 -1.69 9.27
N VAL A 32 0.59 -2.22 8.12
CA VAL A 32 -0.47 -3.22 8.06
C VAL A 32 -0.06 -4.48 8.82
N LEU A 33 1.13 -5.02 8.57
CA LEU A 33 1.58 -6.25 9.19
C LEU A 33 1.64 -6.15 10.71
N ASN A 34 2.24 -5.07 11.23
CA ASN A 34 2.34 -4.84 12.67
C ASN A 34 0.96 -4.68 13.31
N ARG A 35 0.02 -4.00 12.64
CA ARG A 35 -1.35 -3.80 13.13
C ARG A 35 -2.18 -5.08 13.13
N GLU A 36 -2.16 -5.83 12.03
CA GLU A 36 -3.03 -6.99 11.83
C GLU A 36 -2.50 -8.27 12.49
N GLN A 37 -1.18 -8.41 12.64
CA GLN A 37 -0.55 -9.59 13.23
C GLN A 37 0.01 -9.34 14.64
N GLY A 38 -0.04 -8.10 15.13
CA GLY A 38 0.49 -7.74 16.46
C GLY A 38 2.00 -7.93 16.59
N VAL A 39 2.73 -7.83 15.48
CA VAL A 39 4.20 -7.95 15.44
C VAL A 39 4.86 -6.57 15.44
N ALA A 40 6.16 -6.53 15.74
CA ALA A 40 6.95 -5.29 15.78
C ALA A 40 8.12 -5.36 14.78
N ILE A 41 7.79 -5.48 13.50
CA ILE A 41 8.77 -5.53 12.43
C ILE A 41 9.06 -4.12 11.92
N THR A 42 10.33 -3.74 11.85
CA THR A 42 10.76 -2.38 11.46
C THR A 42 11.32 -2.33 10.04
N GLU A 43 11.64 -3.47 9.44
CA GLU A 43 12.29 -3.57 8.14
C GLU A 43 11.51 -4.49 7.21
N PHE A 44 11.50 -4.15 5.93
CA PHE A 44 10.81 -4.96 4.93
C PHE A 44 11.55 -6.27 4.68
N ASP A 45 10.82 -7.37 4.79
CA ASP A 45 11.30 -8.71 4.47
C ASP A 45 10.49 -9.26 3.29
N GLU A 46 11.18 -9.52 2.18
CA GLU A 46 10.57 -10.00 0.95
C GLU A 46 9.98 -11.40 1.10
N GLU A 47 10.59 -12.27 1.90
CA GLU A 47 10.11 -13.63 2.10
C GLU A 47 8.81 -13.63 2.90
N ILE A 48 8.74 -12.83 3.97
CA ILE A 48 7.51 -12.63 4.75
C ILE A 48 6.41 -12.06 3.85
N PHE A 49 6.73 -11.06 3.04
CA PHE A 49 5.78 -10.47 2.10
C PHE A 49 5.21 -11.52 1.13
N ARG A 50 6.07 -12.30 0.47
CA ARG A 50 5.65 -13.36 -0.48
C ARG A 50 4.87 -14.49 0.21
N ARG A 51 5.16 -14.78 1.49
CA ARG A 51 4.43 -15.79 2.26
C ARG A 51 3.02 -15.33 2.58
N LEU A 52 2.80 -14.06 2.89
CA LEU A 52 1.52 -13.53 3.39
C LEU A 52 0.63 -12.90 2.32
N ILE A 53 1.21 -12.22 1.33
CA ILE A 53 0.47 -11.40 0.37
C ILE A 53 0.25 -12.15 -0.94
N VAL A 54 -0.98 -12.11 -1.44
CA VAL A 54 -1.37 -12.59 -2.78
C VAL A 54 -1.08 -11.52 -3.82
N LYS A 55 -1.57 -10.30 -3.57
CA LYS A 55 -1.40 -9.16 -4.46
C LYS A 55 -1.63 -7.84 -3.73
N VAL A 56 -1.06 -6.78 -4.27
CA VAL A 56 -1.32 -5.40 -3.83
C VAL A 56 -2.08 -4.68 -4.94
N LYS A 57 -3.24 -4.11 -4.60
CA LYS A 57 -4.03 -3.27 -5.52
C LYS A 57 -3.73 -1.81 -5.19
N VAL A 58 -2.98 -1.12 -6.03
CA VAL A 58 -2.79 0.33 -5.90
C VAL A 58 -4.03 1.02 -6.44
N GLN A 59 -4.86 1.58 -5.55
CA GLN A 59 -6.12 2.24 -5.89
C GLN A 59 -5.91 3.70 -6.31
N SER A 60 -4.92 4.37 -5.70
CA SER A 60 -4.58 5.76 -5.99
C SER A 60 -3.11 6.05 -5.66
N MET A 61 -2.72 7.34 -5.71
CA MET A 61 -1.37 7.78 -5.31
C MET A 61 -1.08 7.54 -3.82
N PHE A 62 -2.11 7.39 -2.99
CA PHE A 62 -1.97 7.32 -1.53
C PHE A 62 -2.68 6.12 -0.92
N GLU A 63 -3.29 5.25 -1.70
CA GLU A 63 -4.09 4.13 -1.21
C GLU A 63 -3.70 2.82 -1.88
N ALA A 64 -3.46 1.80 -1.07
CA ALA A 64 -3.23 0.43 -1.49
C ALA A 64 -4.12 -0.53 -0.71
N VAL A 65 -4.54 -1.60 -1.39
CA VAL A 65 -5.21 -2.74 -0.77
C VAL A 65 -4.26 -3.93 -0.77
N PHE A 66 -3.93 -4.43 0.41
CA PHE A 66 -3.18 -5.65 0.60
C PHE A 66 -4.13 -6.83 0.68
N VAL A 67 -4.02 -7.75 -0.27
CA VAL A 67 -4.80 -8.99 -0.27
C VAL A 67 -3.94 -10.09 0.31
N PHE A 68 -4.31 -10.59 1.49
CA PHE A 68 -3.62 -11.67 2.18
C PHE A 68 -4.02 -13.03 1.59
N LYS A 69 -3.14 -14.03 1.72
CA LYS A 69 -3.44 -15.41 1.31
C LYS A 69 -4.58 -16.05 2.11
N THR A 70 -4.89 -15.49 3.28
CA THR A 70 -6.07 -15.86 4.07
C THR A 70 -7.39 -15.35 3.47
N GLY A 71 -7.34 -14.51 2.44
CA GLY A 71 -8.51 -13.86 1.83
C GLY A 71 -8.88 -12.49 2.41
N VAL A 72 -8.21 -12.07 3.49
CA VAL A 72 -8.42 -10.74 4.09
C VAL A 72 -7.91 -9.63 3.16
N GLU A 73 -8.71 -8.59 2.96
CA GLU A 73 -8.32 -7.39 2.22
C GLU A 73 -8.18 -6.20 3.18
N VAL A 74 -6.97 -5.65 3.30
CA VAL A 74 -6.69 -4.51 4.18
C VAL A 74 -6.38 -3.29 3.35
N ARG A 75 -7.19 -2.23 3.55
CA ARG A 75 -6.98 -0.91 2.95
C ARG A 75 -6.02 -0.10 3.82
N GLU A 76 -5.02 0.51 3.19
CA GLU A 76 -4.04 1.37 3.86
C GLU A 76 -3.82 2.65 3.05
N ILE A 77 -3.90 3.78 3.76
CA ILE A 77 -3.60 5.11 3.23
C ILE A 77 -2.17 5.47 3.65
N PHE A 78 -1.27 5.65 2.68
CA PHE A 78 0.13 5.96 2.91
C PHE A 78 0.51 7.40 2.56
N LEU A 79 -0.43 8.34 2.75
CA LEU A 79 -0.22 9.78 2.57
C LEU A 79 1.18 10.18 3.06
N ASN A 80 2.00 10.65 2.11
CA ASN A 80 3.29 11.24 2.41
C ASN A 80 3.05 12.39 3.40
N ARG A 81 3.50 12.26 4.65
CA ARG A 81 3.47 13.33 5.66
C ARG A 81 4.43 14.47 5.27
N LYS A 82 4.21 15.10 4.13
CA LYS A 82 4.63 16.48 3.82
C LYS A 82 3.44 17.42 3.70
N GLY A 83 2.34 17.05 4.33
CA GLY A 83 1.12 17.83 4.44
C GLY A 83 0.25 17.17 5.48
N ALA A 84 0.72 17.14 6.73
CA ALA A 84 -0.23 17.11 7.83
C ALA A 84 -1.15 18.31 7.60
N PHE A 85 -2.40 18.04 7.22
CA PHE A 85 -3.47 19.00 7.40
C PHE A 85 -3.40 19.41 8.87
N ASN A 86 -2.85 20.60 9.13
CA ASN A 86 -3.21 21.35 10.32
C ASN A 86 -4.69 21.66 10.15
N LEU A 87 -5.54 20.81 10.72
CA LEU A 87 -6.88 21.17 11.13
C LEU A 87 -6.80 21.55 12.60
N LEU A 88 -6.24 22.75 12.83
CA LEU A 88 -6.56 23.66 13.94
C LEU A 88 -6.50 25.07 13.36
#